data_AF-A0A975W6M1-F1
#
_entry.id   AF-A0A975W6M1-F1
#
_cell.length_a   1.000
_cell.length_b   1.000
_cell.length_c   1.000
_cell.angle_alpha   90.00
_cell.angle_beta   90.00
_cell.angle_gamma   90.00
#
_symmetry.space_group_name_H-M   'P 1'
#
loop_
_entity.id
_entity.type
_entity.pdbx_description
1 polymer ?
#
loop_
_entity_poly.entity_id
_entity_poly.type
_entity_poly.pdbx_seq_one_letter_code
_entity_poly.pdbx_strand_id
1 'polypeptide(L)'
;MISLTSPVRTRAHDWPAGAKLAALCGATLGLFFIENLTAHLVILAGVLALYAAPGRVFLRNGLRQLWMLWPFVLVVALYHLIDGSVGQGAVILLRLVSAVALANLVTMTTRLSDMIAVVHWLCTPLRALGLSTRPLEIAIALVIRMTPVLLTKGRALSDAWRARSPRRANWRIILPFTLLALDDADHISDALRARGGLVSKED
;
A
#
# COMPACT_ATOMS: atom_id res chain seq x y z
N MET A 1 -11.29 12.93 -11.97
CA MET A 1 -11.92 12.12 -10.91
C MET A 1 -10.91 11.07 -10.45
N ILE A 2 -10.20 11.36 -9.36
CA ILE A 2 -9.10 10.51 -8.86
C ILE A 2 -9.59 9.82 -7.59
N SER A 3 -10.36 8.75 -7.75
CA SER A 3 -10.59 7.82 -6.65
C SER A 3 -10.38 6.42 -7.17
N LEU A 4 -9.12 5.98 -7.12
CA LEU A 4 -8.77 4.55 -7.00
C LEU A 4 -9.12 4.05 -5.59
N THR A 5 -10.29 4.44 -5.09
CA THR A 5 -10.90 3.89 -3.88
C THR A 5 -12.23 3.35 -4.33
N SER A 6 -12.48 2.07 -4.00
CA SER A 6 -13.72 1.32 -4.25
C SER A 6 -14.96 2.23 -4.37
N PRO A 7 -15.83 2.04 -5.39
CA PRO A 7 -17.07 2.80 -5.57
C PRO A 7 -18.08 2.60 -4.43
N VAL A 8 -17.81 1.69 -3.49
CA VAL A 8 -18.67 1.40 -2.34
C VAL A 8 -17.98 1.87 -1.07
N ARG A 9 -18.59 2.85 -0.38
CA ARG A 9 -18.22 3.22 1.00
C ARG A 9 -18.62 2.07 1.92
N THR A 10 -17.65 1.40 2.53
CA THR A 10 -17.88 0.44 3.61
C THR A 10 -17.53 1.09 4.94
N ARG A 11 -18.19 0.70 6.04
CA ARG A 11 -17.91 1.18 7.41
C ARG A 11 -16.46 0.96 7.86
N ALA A 12 -15.74 0.05 7.19
CA ALA A 12 -14.31 -0.14 7.39
C ALA A 12 -13.47 1.07 6.95
N HIS A 13 -14.00 1.97 6.10
CA HIS A 13 -13.27 3.15 5.62
C HIS A 13 -12.97 4.18 6.72
N ASP A 14 -13.76 4.17 7.79
CA ASP A 14 -13.64 5.15 8.89
C ASP A 14 -12.66 4.72 9.99
N TRP A 15 -12.10 3.50 9.89
CA TRP A 15 -11.09 3.03 10.85
C TRP A 15 -9.68 3.54 10.53
N PRO A 16 -8.93 4.00 11.55
CA PRO A 16 -7.58 4.52 11.34
C PRO A 16 -6.70 3.44 10.71
N ALA A 17 -6.01 3.82 9.65
CA ALA A 17 -5.09 2.96 8.92
C ALA A 17 -4.06 2.27 9.83
N GLY A 18 -3.61 2.96 10.89
CA GLY A 18 -2.69 2.40 11.88
C GLY A 18 -3.28 1.20 12.64
N ALA A 19 -4.55 1.26 13.05
CA ALA A 19 -5.19 0.15 13.74
C ALA A 19 -5.39 -1.06 12.82
N LYS A 20 -5.73 -0.83 11.54
CA LYS A 20 -5.85 -1.91 10.54
C LYS A 20 -4.50 -2.60 10.29
N LEU A 21 -3.43 -1.82 10.18
CA LEU A 21 -2.07 -2.36 10.00
C LEU A 21 -1.57 -3.08 11.25
N ALA A 22 -1.87 -2.57 12.45
CA ALA A 22 -1.55 -3.25 13.70
C ALA A 22 -2.35 -4.55 13.86
N ALA A 23 -3.64 -4.54 13.52
CA ALA A 23 -4.48 -5.73 13.52
C ALA A 23 -4.00 -6.76 12.48
N LEU A 24 -3.58 -6.32 11.29
CA LEU A 24 -2.97 -7.18 10.28
C LEU A 24 -1.68 -7.81 10.81
N CYS A 25 -0.79 -7.00 11.39
CA CYS A 25 0.46 -7.48 11.99
C CYS A 25 0.19 -8.52 13.07
N GLY A 26 -0.69 -8.21 14.02
CA GLY A 26 -1.10 -9.11 15.09
C GLY A 26 -1.74 -10.39 14.57
N ALA A 27 -2.63 -10.30 13.57
CA ALA A 27 -3.25 -11.47 12.95
C ALA A 27 -2.21 -12.34 12.24
N THR A 28 -1.26 -11.74 11.50
CA THR A 28 -0.19 -12.50 10.82
C THR A 28 0.77 -13.15 11.81
N LEU A 29 1.11 -12.49 12.92
CA LEU A 29 1.89 -13.11 14.00
C LEU A 29 1.11 -14.27 14.63
N GLY A 30 -0.17 -14.06 14.96
CA GLY A 30 -1.02 -15.09 15.55
C GLY A 30 -1.16 -16.32 14.67
N LEU A 31 -1.33 -16.13 13.36
CA LEU A 31 -1.31 -17.23 12.38
C LEU A 31 0.00 -18.03 12.40
N PHE A 32 1.13 -17.40 12.74
CA PHE A 32 2.42 -18.07 12.76
C PHE A 32 2.60 -18.97 14.00
N PHE A 33 1.97 -18.63 15.13
CA PHE A 33 2.01 -19.41 16.36
C PHE A 33 1.07 -20.62 16.37
N ILE A 34 0.12 -20.69 15.42
CA ILE A 34 -0.89 -21.76 15.37
C ILE A 34 -0.43 -22.83 14.40
N GLU A 35 -0.19 -24.04 14.89
CA GLU A 35 0.17 -25.20 14.05
C GLU A 35 -1.04 -26.10 13.74
N ASN A 36 -2.16 -25.88 14.42
CA ASN A 36 -3.36 -26.70 14.28
C ASN A 36 -4.11 -26.43 12.97
N LEU A 37 -4.36 -27.50 12.21
CA LEU A 37 -5.07 -27.45 10.93
C LEU A 37 -6.52 -26.96 11.07
N THR A 38 -7.23 -27.40 12.10
CA THR A 38 -8.62 -27.00 12.37
C THR A 38 -8.74 -25.51 12.69
N ALA A 39 -7.79 -24.98 13.47
CA ALA A 39 -7.73 -23.55 13.77
C ALA A 39 -7.49 -22.70 12.51
N HIS A 40 -6.62 -23.17 11.60
CA HIS A 40 -6.40 -22.51 10.31
C HIS A 40 -7.65 -22.50 9.42
N LEU A 41 -8.44 -23.58 9.41
CA LEU A 41 -9.72 -23.63 8.68
C LEU A 41 -10.75 -22.65 9.25
N VAL A 42 -10.86 -22.54 10.57
CA VAL A 42 -11.75 -21.58 11.24
C VAL A 42 -11.33 -20.14 10.92
N ILE A 43 -10.03 -19.85 10.95
CA ILE A 43 -9.50 -18.53 10.59
C ILE A 43 -9.80 -18.20 9.13
N LEU A 44 -9.56 -19.12 8.20
CA LEU A 44 -9.87 -18.91 6.78
C LEU A 44 -11.37 -18.64 6.57
N ALA A 45 -12.24 -19.40 7.25
CA ALA A 45 -13.68 -19.18 7.20
C ALA A 45 -14.06 -17.78 7.72
N GLY A 46 -13.42 -17.33 8.81
CA GLY A 46 -13.57 -15.96 9.33
C GLY A 46 -13.13 -14.89 8.33
N VAL A 47 -11.97 -15.08 7.67
CA VAL A 47 -11.48 -14.15 6.63
C VAL A 47 -12.44 -14.10 5.44
N LEU A 48 -12.97 -15.25 5.01
CA LEU A 48 -13.96 -15.31 3.93
C LEU A 48 -15.28 -14.60 4.32
N ALA A 49 -15.74 -14.74 5.57
CA ALA A 49 -16.90 -14.01 6.08
C ALA A 49 -16.66 -12.49 6.10
N LEU A 50 -15.46 -12.05 6.49
CA LEU A 50 -15.02 -10.66 6.41
C LEU A 50 -14.98 -10.13 4.96
N TYR A 51 -14.62 -10.97 3.98
CA TYR A 51 -14.69 -10.64 2.56
C TYR A 51 -16.11 -10.62 1.99
N ALA A 52 -17.03 -11.38 2.60
CA ALA A 52 -18.43 -11.44 2.17
C ALA A 52 -19.24 -10.23 2.66
N ALA A 53 -18.92 -9.66 3.83
CA ALA A 53 -19.65 -8.54 4.43
C ALA A 53 -19.68 -7.24 3.57
N PRO A 54 -18.63 -6.87 2.82
CA PRO A 54 -18.62 -5.69 1.93
C PRO A 54 -19.32 -5.89 0.58
N GLY A 55 -19.63 -7.13 0.18
CA GLY A 55 -20.33 -7.46 -1.07
C GLY A 55 -19.56 -8.32 -2.09
N ARG A 56 -20.31 -8.94 -3.02
CA ARG A 56 -19.79 -9.94 -4.01
C ARG A 56 -18.71 -9.42 -4.95
N VAL A 57 -18.72 -8.13 -5.29
CA VAL A 57 -17.70 -7.50 -6.16
C VAL A 57 -16.34 -7.48 -5.46
N PHE A 58 -16.33 -7.26 -4.15
CA PHE A 58 -15.12 -7.25 -3.33
C PHE A 58 -14.51 -8.66 -3.22
N LEU A 59 -15.36 -9.67 -3.02
CA LEU A 59 -14.97 -11.08 -3.03
C LEU A 59 -14.34 -11.49 -4.36
N ARG A 60 -14.95 -11.15 -5.50
CA ARG A 60 -14.41 -11.50 -6.83
C ARG A 60 -13.05 -10.86 -7.10
N ASN A 61 -12.87 -9.60 -6.72
CA ASN A 61 -11.58 -8.93 -6.86
C ASN A 61 -10.52 -9.55 -5.93
N GLY A 62 -10.88 -9.87 -4.69
CA GLY A 62 -10.01 -10.59 -3.75
C GLY A 62 -9.54 -11.93 -4.29
N LEU A 63 -10.48 -12.76 -4.80
CA LEU A 63 -10.17 -14.06 -5.39
C LEU A 63 -9.27 -13.95 -6.63
N ARG A 64 -9.46 -12.93 -7.46
CA ARG A 64 -8.59 -12.68 -8.61
C ARG A 64 -7.15 -12.37 -8.20
N GLN A 65 -6.95 -11.72 -7.06
CA GLN A 65 -5.63 -11.44 -6.52
C GLN A 65 -4.99 -12.70 -5.92
N LEU A 66 -5.78 -13.53 -5.24
CA LEU A 66 -5.34 -14.86 -4.79
C LEU A 66 -4.95 -15.77 -5.97
N TRP A 67 -5.58 -15.61 -7.14
CA TRP A 67 -5.16 -16.34 -8.34
C TRP A 67 -3.69 -16.08 -8.67
N MET A 68 -3.13 -14.91 -8.38
CA MET A 68 -1.70 -14.64 -8.62
C MET A 68 -0.76 -15.54 -7.78
N LEU A 69 -1.26 -16.13 -6.68
CA LEU A 69 -0.50 -17.06 -5.83
C LEU A 69 -0.52 -18.51 -6.35
N TRP A 70 -1.28 -18.82 -7.40
CA TRP A 70 -1.39 -20.18 -7.93
C TRP A 70 -0.05 -20.88 -8.20
N PRO A 71 1.01 -20.22 -8.73
CA PRO A 71 2.26 -20.93 -9.02
C PRO A 71 2.96 -21.33 -7.72
N PHE A 72 2.89 -20.47 -6.70
CA PHE A 72 3.52 -20.70 -5.41
C PHE A 72 2.79 -21.82 -4.66
N VAL A 73 1.46 -21.80 -4.66
CA VAL A 73 0.63 -22.86 -4.08
C VAL A 73 0.94 -24.21 -4.72
N LEU A 74 1.07 -24.24 -6.05
CA LEU A 74 1.39 -25.46 -6.80
C LEU A 74 2.75 -26.04 -6.39
N VAL A 75 3.79 -25.20 -6.31
CA VAL A 75 5.16 -25.63 -5.94
C VAL A 75 5.18 -26.19 -4.52
N VAL A 76 4.56 -25.49 -3.56
CA VAL A 76 4.53 -25.94 -2.15
C VAL A 76 3.73 -27.22 -1.99
N ALA A 77 2.59 -27.34 -2.69
CA ALA A 77 1.77 -28.54 -2.67
C ALA A 77 2.52 -29.74 -3.26
N LEU A 78 3.20 -29.57 -4.40
CA LEU A 78 3.96 -30.65 -5.04
C LEU A 78 5.13 -31.09 -4.16
N TYR A 79 5.84 -30.15 -3.55
CA TYR A 79 6.95 -30.44 -2.63
C TYR A 79 6.49 -31.29 -1.43
N HIS A 80 5.42 -30.88 -0.75
CA HIS A 80 4.91 -31.62 0.43
C HIS A 80 4.22 -32.93 0.06
N LEU A 81 3.75 -33.09 -1.18
CA LEU A 81 3.22 -34.36 -1.67
C LEU A 81 4.35 -35.38 -1.86
N ILE A 82 5.54 -34.93 -2.30
CA ILE A 82 6.73 -35.77 -2.45
C ILE A 82 7.33 -36.13 -1.08
N ASP A 83 7.34 -35.19 -0.14
CA ASP A 83 7.87 -35.36 1.21
C ASP A 83 6.96 -36.20 2.14
N GLY A 84 5.70 -36.44 1.74
CA GLY A 84 4.71 -37.20 2.52
C GLY A 84 4.13 -36.44 3.72
N SER A 85 4.54 -35.18 3.94
CA SER A 85 4.12 -34.31 5.04
C SER A 85 2.88 -33.47 4.68
N VAL A 86 1.83 -34.14 4.18
CA VAL A 86 0.60 -33.51 3.65
C VAL A 86 -0.07 -32.56 4.66
N GLY A 87 -0.06 -32.90 5.95
CA GLY A 87 -0.64 -32.07 7.02
C GLY A 87 0.10 -30.73 7.19
N GLN A 88 1.43 -30.73 7.15
CA GLN A 88 2.24 -29.52 7.29
C GLN A 88 2.12 -28.63 6.04
N GLY A 89 2.12 -29.25 4.85
CA GLY A 89 1.89 -28.53 3.59
C GLY A 89 0.55 -27.81 3.56
N ALA A 90 -0.51 -28.48 4.04
CA ALA A 90 -1.84 -27.88 4.14
C ALA A 90 -1.85 -26.66 5.08
N VAL A 91 -1.22 -26.75 6.26
CA VAL A 91 -1.13 -25.62 7.20
C VAL A 91 -0.37 -24.44 6.59
N ILE A 92 0.76 -24.68 5.91
CA ILE A 92 1.55 -23.62 5.26
C ILE A 92 0.72 -22.92 4.16
N LEU A 93 0.01 -23.68 3.33
CA LEU A 93 -0.84 -23.14 2.27
C LEU A 93 -2.01 -22.34 2.84
N LEU A 94 -2.72 -22.88 3.83
CA LEU A 94 -3.82 -22.20 4.53
C LEU A 94 -3.35 -20.89 5.17
N ARG A 95 -2.18 -20.91 5.81
CA ARG A 95 -1.56 -19.74 6.43
C ARG A 95 -1.25 -18.67 5.39
N LEU A 96 -0.61 -19.05 4.29
CA LEU A 96 -0.26 -18.13 3.21
C LEU A 96 -1.52 -17.49 2.61
N VAL A 97 -2.51 -18.31 2.26
CA VAL A 97 -3.76 -17.83 1.66
C VAL A 97 -4.48 -16.87 2.61
N SER A 98 -4.57 -17.21 3.89
CA SER A 98 -5.23 -16.36 4.89
C SER A 98 -4.49 -15.04 5.10
N ALA A 99 -3.15 -15.08 5.22
CA ALA A 99 -2.32 -13.90 5.40
C ALA A 99 -2.40 -12.96 4.18
N VAL A 100 -2.29 -13.49 2.97
CA VAL A 100 -2.40 -12.68 1.74
C VAL A 100 -3.81 -12.14 1.56
N ALA A 101 -4.85 -12.93 1.87
CA ALA A 101 -6.23 -12.45 1.83
C ALA A 101 -6.43 -11.27 2.80
N LEU A 102 -5.93 -11.37 4.04
CA LEU A 102 -5.98 -10.27 5.02
C LEU A 102 -5.19 -9.03 4.55
N ALA A 103 -3.97 -9.22 4.05
CA ALA A 103 -3.16 -8.11 3.53
C ALA A 103 -3.83 -7.41 2.36
N ASN A 104 -4.45 -8.18 1.48
CA ASN A 104 -5.18 -7.64 0.34
C ASN A 104 -6.45 -6.90 0.78
N LEU A 105 -7.16 -7.41 1.79
CA LEU A 105 -8.32 -6.74 2.38
C LEU A 105 -7.93 -5.36 2.91
N VAL A 106 -6.81 -5.26 3.63
CA VAL A 106 -6.29 -3.98 4.13
C VAL A 106 -5.89 -3.07 2.96
N THR A 107 -5.23 -3.60 1.93
CA THR A 107 -4.81 -2.83 0.75
C THR A 107 -6.00 -2.25 0.00
N MET A 108 -7.09 -3.01 -0.15
CA MET A 108 -8.30 -2.56 -0.83
C MET A 108 -9.18 -1.62 0.03
N THR A 109 -9.05 -1.69 1.37
CA THR A 109 -9.85 -0.89 2.32
C THR A 109 -9.11 0.32 2.90
N THR A 110 -7.88 0.59 2.45
CA THR A 110 -7.07 1.71 2.94
C THR A 110 -6.63 2.62 1.81
N ARG A 111 -6.80 3.94 1.98
CA ARG A 111 -6.37 4.90 0.95
C ARG A 111 -4.85 5.05 1.00
N LEU A 112 -4.26 5.32 -0.16
CA LEU A 112 -2.82 5.60 -0.26
C LEU A 112 -2.39 6.75 0.67
N SER A 113 -3.20 7.82 0.76
CA SER A 113 -2.94 8.96 1.64
C SER A 113 -2.90 8.55 3.13
N ASP A 114 -3.79 7.65 3.56
CA ASP A 114 -3.84 7.18 4.94
C ASP A 114 -2.63 6.28 5.25
N MET A 115 -2.15 5.48 4.28
CA MET A 115 -0.90 4.71 4.41
C MET A 115 0.32 5.60 4.56
N ILE A 116 0.41 6.66 3.75
CA ILE A 116 1.51 7.63 3.83
C ILE A 116 1.52 8.31 5.22
N ALA A 117 0.33 8.64 5.76
CA ALA A 117 0.22 9.21 7.10
C ALA A 117 0.68 8.25 8.21
N VAL A 118 0.40 6.95 8.11
CA VAL A 118 0.89 5.96 9.09
C VAL A 118 2.40 5.80 9.01
N VAL A 119 2.95 5.70 7.80
CA VAL A 119 4.41 5.63 7.60
C VAL A 119 5.09 6.86 8.20
N HIS A 120 4.51 8.05 7.98
CA HIS A 120 4.99 9.27 8.61
C HIS A 120 4.98 9.18 10.13
N TRP A 121 3.88 8.72 10.72
CA TRP A 121 3.78 8.57 12.17
C TRP A 121 4.82 7.58 12.71
N LEU A 122 5.07 6.47 11.99
CA LEU A 122 6.10 5.49 12.35
C LEU A 122 7.53 6.02 12.21
N CYS A 123 7.75 7.02 11.34
CA CYS A 123 9.03 7.73 11.23
C CYS A 123 9.22 8.83 12.29
N THR A 124 8.19 9.17 13.08
CA THR A 124 8.30 10.16 14.17
C THR A 124 9.28 9.76 15.29
N PRO A 125 9.32 8.52 15.80
CA PRO A 125 10.29 8.13 16.84
C PRO A 125 11.76 8.20 16.38
N LEU A 126 12.05 8.07 15.09
CA LEU A 126 13.39 8.31 14.52
C LEU A 126 13.86 9.78 14.73
N ARG A 127 12.94 10.70 15.03
CA ARG A 127 13.24 12.09 15.40
C ARG A 127 13.79 12.20 16.82
N ALA A 128 13.40 11.31 17.73
CA ALA A 128 13.91 11.28 19.09
C ALA A 128 15.38 10.80 19.18
N LEU A 129 15.92 10.25 18.08
CA LEU A 129 17.31 9.79 17.95
C LEU A 129 18.30 10.88 17.49
N GLY A 130 17.90 12.16 17.44
CA GLY A 130 18.85 13.29 17.33
C GLY A 130 19.17 13.80 15.91
N LEU A 131 18.37 13.46 14.91
CA LEU A 131 18.47 14.07 13.57
C LEU A 131 17.84 15.47 13.59
N SER A 132 18.50 16.47 12.98
CA SER A 132 17.94 17.84 12.88
C SER A 132 16.59 17.81 12.17
N THR A 133 15.51 18.00 12.93
CA THR A 133 14.16 17.62 12.50
C THR A 133 13.55 18.62 11.51
N ARG A 134 14.00 19.88 11.49
CA ARG A 134 13.34 20.95 10.76
C ARG A 134 13.41 20.81 9.23
N PRO A 135 14.58 20.56 8.60
CA PRO A 135 14.63 20.30 7.16
C PRO A 135 13.87 19.03 6.77
N LEU A 136 13.93 18.00 7.62
CA LEU A 136 13.23 16.73 7.42
C LEU A 136 11.71 16.90 7.50
N GLU A 137 11.22 17.67 8.47
CA GLU A 137 9.79 17.97 8.64
C GLU A 137 9.22 18.74 7.44
N ILE A 138 9.95 19.74 6.96
CA ILE A 138 9.56 20.51 5.78
C ILE A 138 9.60 19.63 4.53
N ALA A 139 10.64 18.81 4.35
CA ALA A 139 10.76 17.89 3.21
C ALA A 139 9.61 16.89 3.18
N ILE A 140 9.28 16.26 4.31
CA ILE A 140 8.20 15.29 4.39
C ILE A 140 6.83 15.96 4.14
N ALA A 141 6.56 17.11 4.77
CA ALA A 141 5.33 17.87 4.53
C ALA A 141 5.19 18.26 3.04
N LEU A 142 6.31 18.64 2.41
CA LEU A 142 6.35 18.96 1.00
C LEU A 142 6.05 17.74 0.13
N VAL A 143 6.67 16.58 0.39
CA VAL A 143 6.41 15.33 -0.34
C VAL A 143 4.93 14.94 -0.26
N ILE A 144 4.34 14.99 0.93
CA ILE A 144 2.92 14.65 1.14
C ILE A 144 2.02 15.58 0.32
N ARG A 145 2.30 16.89 0.35
CA ARG A 145 1.53 17.89 -0.41
C ARG A 145 1.75 17.77 -1.91
N MET A 146 2.95 17.43 -2.35
CA MET A 146 3.36 17.48 -3.75
C MET A 146 3.02 16.21 -4.52
N THR A 147 3.00 15.05 -3.85
CA THR A 147 2.58 13.77 -4.43
C THR A 147 1.26 13.85 -5.21
N PRO A 148 0.14 14.35 -4.65
CA PRO A 148 -1.12 14.44 -5.41
C PRO A 148 -1.05 15.41 -6.60
N VAL A 149 -0.26 16.47 -6.49
CA VAL A 149 -0.05 17.45 -7.57
C VAL A 149 0.70 16.79 -8.73
N LEU A 150 1.82 16.13 -8.45
CA LEU A 150 2.61 15.39 -9.45
C LEU A 150 1.81 14.27 -10.11
N LEU A 151 0.99 13.53 -9.36
CA LEU A 151 0.09 12.52 -9.93
C LEU A 151 -0.92 13.12 -10.91
N THR A 152 -1.43 14.31 -10.62
CA THR A 152 -2.38 15.00 -11.49
C THR A 152 -1.70 15.50 -12.77
N LYS A 153 -0.51 16.09 -12.64
CA LYS A 153 0.32 16.52 -13.76
C LYS A 153 0.76 15.34 -14.65
N GLY A 154 1.15 14.22 -14.06
CA GLY A 154 1.53 13.00 -14.79
C GLY A 154 0.36 12.40 -15.58
N ARG A 155 -0.87 12.45 -15.04
CA ARG A 155 -2.07 12.05 -15.79
C ARG A 155 -2.33 12.99 -16.97
N ALA A 156 -2.30 14.30 -16.74
CA ALA A 156 -2.48 15.29 -17.81
C ALA A 156 -1.43 15.12 -18.92
N LEU A 157 -0.18 14.82 -18.57
CA LEU A 157 0.89 14.55 -19.53
C LEU A 157 0.61 13.26 -20.34
N SER A 158 0.13 12.21 -19.70
CA SER A 158 -0.28 10.96 -20.37
C SER A 158 -1.45 11.20 -21.33
N ASP A 159 -2.45 12.00 -20.92
CA ASP A 159 -3.60 12.34 -21.74
C ASP A 159 -3.19 13.21 -22.94
N ALA A 160 -2.31 14.19 -22.74
CA ALA A 160 -1.75 15.02 -23.82
C ALA A 160 -0.87 14.20 -24.79
N TRP A 161 -0.19 13.16 -24.31
CA TRP A 161 0.53 12.23 -25.17
C TRP A 161 -0.43 11.39 -26.02
N ARG A 162 -1.47 10.82 -25.41
CA ARG A 162 -2.49 10.03 -26.10
C ARG A 162 -3.29 10.84 -27.12
N ALA A 163 -3.48 12.13 -26.88
CA ALA A 163 -4.12 13.03 -27.84
C ALA A 163 -3.24 13.30 -29.08
N ARG A 164 -1.92 13.31 -28.92
CA ARG A 164 -0.95 13.60 -30.00
C ARG A 164 -0.40 12.36 -30.69
N SER A 165 -0.46 11.20 -30.05
CA SER A 165 0.09 9.95 -30.59
C SER A 165 -0.95 8.83 -30.52
N PRO A 166 -1.09 8.03 -31.59
CA PRO A 166 -1.90 6.81 -31.55
C PRO A 166 -1.29 5.73 -30.64
N ARG A 167 -0.05 5.92 -30.16
CA ARG A 167 0.64 4.98 -29.27
C ARG A 167 0.38 5.31 -27.81
N ARG A 168 0.26 4.26 -26.98
CA ARG A 168 0.16 4.40 -25.53
C ARG A 168 1.38 5.13 -24.97
N ALA A 169 1.19 5.73 -23.80
CA ALA A 169 2.27 6.24 -22.97
C ALA A 169 3.38 5.19 -22.82
N ASN A 170 4.61 5.58 -23.13
CA ASN A 170 5.80 4.74 -23.01
C ASN A 170 6.87 5.46 -22.16
N TRP A 171 8.01 4.82 -21.90
CA TRP A 171 9.13 5.36 -21.11
C TRP A 171 9.57 6.77 -21.52
N ARG A 172 9.31 7.17 -22.77
CA ARG A 172 9.54 8.52 -23.30
C ARG A 172 8.82 9.64 -22.53
N ILE A 173 7.77 9.32 -21.75
CA ILE A 173 7.06 10.29 -20.90
C ILE A 173 7.83 10.60 -19.60
N ILE A 174 8.77 9.75 -19.20
CA ILE A 174 9.53 9.94 -17.95
C ILE A 174 10.36 11.22 -18.03
N LEU A 175 11.07 11.44 -19.14
CA LEU A 175 11.91 12.63 -19.31
C LEU A 175 11.12 13.95 -19.15
N PRO A 176 10.02 14.22 -19.89
CA PRO A 176 9.24 15.44 -19.71
C PRO A 176 8.57 15.53 -18.32
N PHE A 177 8.22 14.39 -17.72
CA PHE A 177 7.71 14.37 -16.35
C PHE A 177 8.76 14.80 -15.32
N THR A 178 10.01 14.32 -15.46
CA THR A 178 11.12 14.72 -14.60
C THR A 178 11.45 16.20 -14.74
N LEU A 179 11.44 16.74 -15.97
CA LEU A 179 11.65 18.17 -16.19
C LEU A 179 10.56 19.01 -15.52
N LEU A 180 9.30 18.59 -15.61
CA LEU A 180 8.19 19.26 -14.93
C LEU A 180 8.32 19.20 -13.40
N ALA A 181 8.80 18.08 -12.86
CA ALA A 181 9.02 17.92 -11.43
C ALA A 181 10.21 18.74 -10.93
N LEU A 182 11.26 18.90 -11.74
CA LEU A 182 12.43 19.72 -11.42
C LEU A 182 12.06 21.21 -11.43
N ASP A 183 11.34 21.66 -12.46
CA ASP A 183 10.83 23.03 -12.56
C ASP A 183 9.90 23.37 -11.38
N ASP A 184 9.05 22.43 -10.97
CA ASP A 184 8.24 22.57 -9.76
C ASP A 184 9.11 22.69 -8.49
N ALA A 185 10.19 21.91 -8.39
CA ALA A 185 11.08 21.94 -7.25
C ALA A 185 11.83 23.28 -7.15
N ASP A 186 12.27 23.84 -8.29
CA ASP A 186 12.93 25.14 -8.35
C ASP A 186 11.97 26.27 -7.92
N HIS A 187 10.76 26.30 -8.47
CA HIS A 187 9.74 27.28 -8.05
C HIS A 187 9.38 27.18 -6.55
N ILE A 188 9.31 25.96 -6.02
CA ILE A 188 9.04 25.74 -4.59
C ILE A 188 10.23 26.19 -3.73
N SER A 189 11.46 25.92 -4.18
CA SER A 189 12.68 26.38 -3.52
C SER A 189 12.71 27.91 -3.44
N ASP A 190 12.40 28.61 -4.53
CA ASP A 190 12.34 30.07 -4.57
C ASP A 190 11.25 30.63 -3.65
N ALA A 191 10.07 30.00 -3.66
CA ALA A 191 8.98 30.37 -2.76
C ALA A 191 9.33 30.14 -1.28
N LEU A 192 10.05 29.06 -0.95
CA LEU A 192 10.54 28.78 0.40
C LEU A 192 11.59 29.79 0.83
N ARG A 193 12.54 30.16 -0.05
CA ARG A 193 13.54 31.20 0.20
C ARG A 193 12.88 32.56 0.47
N ALA A 194 11.89 32.95 -0.35
CA ALA A 194 11.15 34.20 -0.17
C ALA A 194 10.34 34.24 1.13
N ARG A 195 9.94 33.07 1.68
CA ARG A 195 9.17 32.93 2.93
C ARG A 195 10.03 32.74 4.19
N GLY A 196 11.35 32.92 4.11
CA GLY A 196 12.25 32.84 5.27
C GLY A 196 13.22 31.66 5.28
N GLY A 197 13.26 30.86 4.22
CA GLY A 197 14.27 29.81 4.01
C GLY A 197 14.25 28.67 5.03
N LEU A 198 15.29 27.82 5.00
CA LEU A 198 15.49 26.68 5.92
C LEU A 198 16.32 27.03 7.17
N VAL A 199 16.55 28.32 7.43
CA VAL A 199 17.61 28.79 8.34
C VAL A 199 17.39 28.29 9.78
N SER A 200 18.40 27.57 10.29
CA SER A 200 18.58 27.32 11.71
C SER A 200 18.79 28.64 12.40
N LYS A 201 17.99 28.90 13.43
CA LYS A 201 18.44 29.80 14.48
C LYS A 201 19.54 29.01 15.22
N GLU A 202 20.79 29.18 14.78
CA GLU A 202 21.94 28.85 15.62
C GLU A 202 21.89 29.84 16.79
N ASP A 203 21.38 29.37 17.92
CA ASP A 203 21.69 29.92 19.23
C ASP A 203 22.78 29.02 19.85
#